data_AF-A0A8K1DCC0-F1
#
_entry.id   AF-A0A8K1DCC0-F1
#
_cell.length_a   1.000
_cell.length_b   1.000
_cell.length_c   1.000
_cell.angle_alpha   90.00
_cell.angle_beta   90.00
_cell.angle_gamma   90.00
#
_symmetry.space_group_name_H-M   'P 1'
#
loop_
_entity.id
_entity.type
_entity.pdbx_description
1 polymer ?
#
loop_
_entity_poly.entity_id
_entity_poly.type
_entity_poly.pdbx_seq_one_letter_code
_entity_poly.pdbx_strand_id
1 'polypeptide(L)' 'MTQAYCVKCRKKVEIANPKEVKLKNGRPAVKGTCPKCGTNVFRIGKP' A
#
# COMPACT_ATOMS: atom_id res chain seq x y z
N MET A 1 10.55 5.23 3.28
CA MET A 1 9.37 5.53 2.43
C MET A 1 8.74 4.20 2.00
N THR A 2 7.50 3.92 2.41
CA THR A 2 6.87 2.63 2.11
C THR A 2 6.34 2.62 0.67
N GLN A 3 6.93 1.79 -0.19
CA GLN A 3 6.52 1.66 -1.59
C GLN A 3 5.54 0.49 -1.76
N ALA A 4 4.41 0.70 -2.43
CA ALA A 4 3.49 -0.36 -2.84
C ALA A 4 3.47 -0.53 -4.35
N TYR A 5 3.18 -1.73 -4.81
CA TYR A 5 2.88 -1.94 -6.22
C TYR A 5 1.45 -1.49 -6.52
N CYS A 6 1.29 -0.50 -7.40
CA CYS A 6 -0.02 -0.09 -7.86
C CYS A 6 -0.40 -0.89 -9.11
N VAL A 7 -1.43 -1.73 -9.01
CA VAL A 7 -1.89 -2.59 -10.11
C VAL A 7 -2.36 -1.77 -11.32
N LYS A 8 -3.00 -0.61 -11.11
CA LYS A 8 -3.41 0.27 -12.21
C LYS A 8 -2.22 0.89 -12.95
N CYS A 9 -1.23 1.35 -12.21
CA CYS A 9 -0.05 1.97 -12.80
C CYS A 9 1.04 0.97 -13.20
N ARG A 10 0.87 -0.31 -12.86
CA ARG A 10 1.83 -1.42 -13.06
C ARG A 10 3.26 -1.10 -12.61
N LYS A 11 3.40 -0.26 -11.58
CA LYS A 11 4.68 0.22 -11.07
C LYS A 11 4.67 0.35 -9.57
N LYS A 12 5.87 0.30 -8.98
CA LYS A 12 6.07 0.63 -7.57
C LYS A 12 5.88 2.14 -7.40
N VAL A 13 5.01 2.51 -6.48
CA VAL A 13 4.68 3.89 -6.13
C VAL A 13 4.82 4.06 -4.64
N GLU A 14 5.17 5.25 -4.20
CA GLU A 14 5.12 5.60 -2.79
C GLU A 14 3.68 5.67 -2.33
N ILE A 15 3.40 5.05 -1.17
CA ILE A 15 2.08 5.08 -0.58
C ILE A 15 1.86 6.46 0.02
N ALA A 16 0.84 7.19 -0.47
CA ALA A 16 0.35 8.39 0.18
C ALA A 16 -0.58 7.99 1.35
N ASN A 17 -0.47 8.68 2.48
CA ASN A 17 -1.23 8.38 3.71
C ASN A 17 -1.15 6.91 4.15
N PRO A 18 0.06 6.36 4.37
CA PRO A 18 0.22 4.98 4.83
C PRO A 18 -0.43 4.81 6.22
N LYS A 19 -1.30 3.82 6.33
CA LYS A 19 -1.98 3.36 7.53
C LYS A 19 -1.63 1.90 7.75
N GLU A 20 -1.07 1.60 8.91
CA GLU A 20 -0.83 0.22 9.30
C GLU A 20 -2.16 -0.44 9.66
N VAL A 21 -2.43 -1.57 9.02
CA VAL A 21 -3.63 -2.38 9.22
C VAL A 21 -3.23 -3.82 9.44
N LYS A 22 -3.86 -4.48 10.42
CA LYS A 22 -3.75 -5.94 10.56
C LYS A 22 -4.80 -6.59 9.66
N LEU A 23 -4.34 -7.48 8.79
CA LEU A 23 -5.22 -8.31 7.98
C LEU A 23 -5.94 -9.34 8.86
N LYS A 24 -7.05 -9.91 8.38
CA LYS A 24 -7.81 -10.95 9.08
C LYS A 24 -6.98 -12.20 9.42
N ASN A 25 -5.88 -12.43 8.70
CA ASN A 25 -4.94 -13.53 8.93
C ASN A 25 -3.81 -13.18 9.92
N GLY A 26 -3.93 -12.08 10.67
CA GLY A 26 -2.95 -11.64 11.68
C GLY A 26 -1.69 -10.99 11.12
N ARG A 27 -1.52 -10.91 9.79
CA ARG A 27 -0.32 -10.33 9.17
C ARG A 27 -0.38 -8.80 9.16
N PRO A 28 0.72 -8.11 9.50
CA PRO A 28 0.80 -6.66 9.35
C PRO A 28 0.80 -6.28 7.87
N ALA A 29 0.06 -5.24 7.54
CA ALA A 29 0.04 -4.65 6.22
C ALA A 29 -0.02 -3.12 6.33
N VAL A 30 0.42 -2.45 5.27
CA VAL A 30 0.31 -1.00 5.12
C VAL A 30 -0.69 -0.73 4.02
N LYS A 31 -1.79 -0.07 4.36
CA LYS A 31 -2.79 0.43 3.41
C LYS A 31 -2.53 1.91 3.15
N GLY A 32 -2.73 2.37 1.94
CA GLY A 32 -2.83 3.80 1.67
C GLY A 32 -3.30 4.05 0.26
N THR A 33 -2.90 5.18 -0.31
CA THR A 33 -3.44 5.65 -1.60
C THR A 33 -2.31 5.85 -2.60
N CYS A 34 -2.54 5.48 -3.85
CA CYS A 34 -1.60 5.77 -4.94
C CYS A 34 -1.71 7.26 -5.33
N PRO A 35 -0.64 8.06 -5.21
CA PRO A 35 -0.69 9.49 -5.57
C PRO A 35 -0.87 9.71 -7.07
N LYS A 36 -0.61 8.71 -7.92
CA LYS A 36 -0.71 8.83 -9.38
C LYS A 36 -2.10 8.57 -9.94
N CYS A 37 -2.89 7.70 -9.31
CA CYS A 37 -4.19 7.28 -9.83
C CYS A 37 -5.32 7.26 -8.79
N GLY A 38 -5.05 7.72 -7.56
CA GLY A 38 -6.02 7.76 -6.46
C GLY A 38 -6.51 6.40 -5.97
N THR A 39 -6.00 5.29 -6.53
CA THR A 39 -6.46 3.94 -6.16
C THR A 39 -5.87 3.53 -4.81
N ASN A 40 -6.66 2.84 -4.00
CA ASN A 40 -6.20 2.24 -2.75
C ASN A 40 -5.13 1.19 -3.05
N VAL A 41 -3.97 1.32 -2.42
CA VAL A 41 -2.85 0.39 -2.51
C VAL A 41 -2.59 -0.23 -1.16
N PHE A 42 -2.14 -1.48 -1.18
CA PHE A 42 -1.88 -2.27 0.02
C PHE A 42 -0.54 -2.96 -0.16
N ARG A 43 0.31 -2.88 0.86
CA ARG A 43 1.56 -3.64 0.95
C ARG A 43 1.43 -4.60 2.11
N ILE A 44 1.54 -5.89 1.84
CA ILE A 44 1.51 -6.93 2.87
C ILE A 44 2.95 -7.15 3.35
N GLY A 45 3.18 -7.13 4.66
CA GLY A 45 4.51 -7.26 5.26
C GLY A 45 5.05 -5.96 5.88
N LYS A 46 6.20 -6.06 6.54
CA LYS A 46 6.90 -4.91 7.12
C LYS A 46 7.39 -3.95 6.01
N PRO A 47 7.43 -2.63 6.28
CA PRO A 47 7.90 -1.62 5.33
C PRO A 47 9.32 -1.88 4.82
#